data_AF-A0A957RFT5-F1
#
_entry.id   AF-A0A957RFT5-F1
#
_cell.length_a   1.000
_cell.length_b   1.000
_cell.length_c   1.000
_cell.angle_alpha   90.00
_cell.angle_beta   90.00
_cell.angle_gamma   90.00
#
_symmetry.space_group_name_H-M   'P 1'
#
loop_
_entity.id
_entity.type
_entity.pdbx_description
1 polymer ?
#
loop_
_entity_poly.entity_id
_entity_poly.type
_entity_poly.pdbx_seq_one_letter_code
_entity_poly.pdbx_strand_id
1 'polypeptide(L)'
;MQETKPLSSQQIALWADQLRDLSALGLHYAESSYDHERYQTIQDLAMEMLAAAVQEPVVALEPLRAPIFTRPTPLAVGDAAVIDGEGRMLLIQRADNDMWAMPGGARNANRGCAAGSSGGDRLAV
;
A
#
# COMPACT_ATOMS: atom_id res chain seq x y z
N MET A 1 17.86 -3.62 29.09
CA MET A 1 16.47 -4.11 29.12
C MET A 1 15.71 -3.17 28.19
N GLN A 2 15.34 -3.60 26.97
CA GLN A 2 14.59 -2.73 26.07
C GLN A 2 13.13 -2.68 26.54
N GLU A 3 12.62 -1.49 26.81
CA GLU A 3 11.19 -1.27 27.09
C GLU A 3 10.39 -1.65 25.85
N THR A 4 9.67 -2.76 25.92
CA THR A 4 8.72 -3.15 24.88
C THR A 4 7.52 -2.23 24.97
N LYS A 5 7.41 -1.27 24.04
CA LYS A 5 6.22 -0.44 23.88
C LYS A 5 4.99 -1.36 23.73
N PRO A 6 3.89 -1.12 24.47
CA PRO A 6 2.69 -1.94 24.34
C PRO A 6 2.15 -1.84 22.90
N LEU A 7 1.78 -2.99 22.34
CA LEU A 7 1.21 -3.06 20.99
C LEU A 7 -0.13 -2.33 20.97
N SER A 8 -0.30 -1.41 20.03
CA SER A 8 -1.59 -0.75 19.82
C SER A 8 -2.55 -1.69 19.09
N SER A 9 -3.85 -1.56 19.36
CA SER A 9 -4.90 -2.29 18.63
C SER A 9 -4.80 -2.07 17.12
N GLN A 10 -4.48 -0.85 16.69
CA GLN A 10 -4.23 -0.50 15.28
C GLN A 10 -3.12 -1.34 14.66
N GLN A 11 -2.04 -1.62 15.41
CA GLN A 11 -0.92 -2.39 14.91
C GLN A 11 -1.25 -3.88 14.81
N ILE A 12 -2.04 -4.40 15.76
CA ILE A 12 -2.57 -5.77 15.69
C ILE A 12 -3.50 -5.92 14.48
N ALA A 13 -4.39 -4.95 14.24
CA ALA A 13 -5.28 -4.96 13.08
C ALA A 13 -4.50 -4.94 11.76
N LEU A 14 -3.41 -4.16 11.67
CA LEU A 14 -2.56 -4.12 10.48
C LEU A 14 -1.88 -5.47 10.21
N TRP A 15 -1.34 -6.12 11.24
CA TRP A 15 -0.72 -7.45 11.10
C TRP A 15 -1.74 -8.53 10.76
N ALA A 16 -2.92 -8.48 11.38
CA ALA A 16 -4.03 -9.38 11.06
C ALA A 16 -4.44 -9.26 9.60
N ASP A 17 -4.59 -8.03 9.09
CA ASP A 17 -4.92 -7.78 7.68
C ASP A 17 -3.84 -8.33 6.72
N GLN A 18 -2.55 -8.15 7.05
CA GLN A 18 -1.45 -8.71 6.27
C GLN A 18 -1.42 -10.24 6.25
N LEU A 19 -1.65 -10.88 7.40
CA LEU A 19 -1.73 -12.34 7.50
C LEU A 19 -2.91 -12.90 6.72
N ARG A 20 -4.06 -12.22 6.79
CA ARG A 20 -5.24 -12.56 6.02
C ARG A 20 -4.95 -12.50 4.51
N ASP A 21 -4.30 -11.45 4.03
CA ASP A 21 -3.96 -11.31 2.60
C ASP A 21 -2.98 -12.41 2.13
N LEU A 22 -1.93 -12.70 2.93
CA LEU A 22 -0.98 -13.76 2.63
C LEU A 22 -1.62 -15.14 2.61
N SER A 23 -2.52 -15.42 3.57
CA SER A 23 -3.23 -16.68 3.63
C SER A 23 -4.24 -16.85 2.49
N ALA A 24 -4.91 -15.78 2.05
CA ALA A 24 -5.78 -15.80 0.88
C ALA A 24 -5.00 -16.10 -0.41
N LEU A 25 -3.80 -15.52 -0.56
CA LEU A 25 -2.89 -15.82 -1.65
C LEU A 25 -2.42 -17.29 -1.60
N GLY A 26 -2.07 -17.76 -0.41
CA GLY A 26 -1.68 -19.15 -0.16
C GLY A 26 -2.78 -20.14 -0.52
N LEU A 27 -4.02 -19.89 -0.08
CA LEU A 27 -5.19 -20.70 -0.44
C LEU A 27 -5.43 -20.74 -1.94
N HIS A 28 -5.19 -19.63 -2.64
CA HIS A 28 -5.38 -19.55 -4.10
C HIS A 28 -4.37 -20.42 -4.88
N TYR A 29 -3.13 -20.52 -4.40
CA TYR A 29 -2.05 -21.24 -5.09
C TYR A 29 -1.68 -22.59 -4.44
N ALA A 30 -2.35 -22.99 -3.35
CA ALA A 30 -2.06 -24.25 -2.67
C ALA A 30 -2.38 -25.45 -3.58
N GLU A 31 -1.38 -26.28 -3.84
CA GLU A 31 -1.54 -27.51 -4.64
C GLU A 31 -1.83 -28.73 -3.76
N SER A 32 -1.41 -28.70 -2.49
CA SER A 32 -1.61 -29.79 -1.52
C SER A 32 -2.73 -29.48 -0.53
N SER A 33 -3.48 -30.52 -0.14
CA SER A 33 -4.49 -30.41 0.93
C SER A 33 -3.90 -29.92 2.25
N TYR A 34 -2.66 -30.31 2.57
CA TYR A 34 -1.97 -29.86 3.78
C TYR A 34 -1.69 -28.36 3.77
N ASP A 35 -1.30 -27.82 2.61
CA ASP A 35 -1.04 -26.38 2.49
C ASP A 35 -2.35 -25.59 2.53
N HIS A 36 -3.41 -26.13 1.93
CA HIS A 36 -4.75 -25.54 2.02
C HIS A 36 -5.24 -25.46 3.48
N GLU A 37 -5.10 -26.53 4.27
CA GLU A 37 -5.44 -26.54 5.70
C GLU A 37 -4.61 -25.54 6.51
N ARG A 38 -3.31 -25.44 6.22
CA ARG A 38 -2.42 -24.48 6.88
C ARG A 38 -2.83 -23.05 6.59
N TYR A 39 -3.07 -22.70 5.33
CA TYR A 39 -3.47 -21.35 4.98
C TYR A 39 -4.87 -21.02 5.50
N GLN A 40 -5.80 -21.98 5.52
CA GLN A 40 -7.11 -21.79 6.16
C GLN A 40 -6.94 -21.46 7.65
N THR A 41 -6.10 -22.22 8.36
CA THR A 41 -5.82 -21.98 9.78
C THR A 41 -5.21 -20.59 10.02
N ILE A 42 -4.27 -20.17 9.17
CA ILE A 42 -3.67 -18.82 9.25
C ILE A 42 -4.74 -17.75 8.99
N GLN A 43 -5.62 -17.97 8.01
CA GLN A 43 -6.69 -17.02 7.69
C GLN A 43 -7.68 -16.88 8.85
N ASP A 44 -8.04 -17.99 9.50
CA ASP A 44 -8.97 -17.98 10.64
C ASP A 44 -8.38 -17.23 11.83
N LEU A 45 -7.12 -17.49 12.16
CA LEU A 45 -6.40 -16.75 13.21
C LEU A 45 -6.30 -15.25 12.89
N ALA A 46 -6.04 -14.90 11.64
CA ALA A 46 -6.00 -13.50 11.21
C ALA A 46 -7.36 -12.80 11.39
N MET A 47 -8.46 -13.48 11.07
CA MET A 47 -9.81 -12.95 11.29
C MET A 47 -10.15 -12.77 12.77
N GLU A 48 -9.73 -13.70 13.63
CA GLU A 48 -9.89 -13.58 15.08
C GLU A 48 -9.06 -12.42 15.67
N MET A 49 -7.82 -12.25 15.22
CA MET A 49 -6.96 -11.13 15.62
C MET A 49 -7.58 -9.77 15.21
N LEU A 50 -8.13 -9.71 14.00
CA LEU A 50 -8.78 -8.49 13.49
C LEU A 50 -10.04 -8.16 14.30
N ALA A 51 -10.88 -9.16 14.57
CA ALA A 51 -12.06 -9.04 15.42
C ALA A 51 -11.71 -8.52 16.82
N ALA A 52 -10.69 -9.10 17.45
CA ALA A 52 -10.22 -8.66 18.77
C ALA A 52 -9.68 -7.21 18.76
N ALA A 53 -8.96 -6.83 17.68
CA ALA A 53 -8.38 -5.50 17.57
C ALA A 53 -9.42 -4.39 17.38
N VAL A 54 -10.51 -4.66 16.65
CA VAL A 54 -11.58 -3.69 16.37
C VAL A 54 -12.80 -3.83 17.28
N GLN A 55 -12.81 -4.83 18.18
CA GLN A 55 -13.88 -5.13 19.13
C GLN A 55 -15.23 -5.46 18.47
N GLU A 56 -15.18 -6.12 17.31
CA GLU A 56 -16.34 -6.59 16.57
C GLU A 56 -16.36 -8.12 16.52
N PRO A 57 -17.52 -8.77 16.40
CA PRO A 57 -17.56 -10.22 16.24
C PRO A 57 -17.03 -10.63 14.87
N VAL A 58 -16.34 -11.78 14.80
CA VAL A 58 -15.76 -12.31 13.55
C VAL A 58 -16.79 -12.37 12.40
N VAL A 59 -18.05 -12.69 12.72
CA VAL A 59 -19.16 -12.74 11.74
C VAL A 59 -19.37 -11.42 10.99
N ALA A 60 -19.14 -10.27 11.65
CA ALA A 60 -19.27 -8.96 11.01
C ALA A 60 -18.12 -8.70 10.03
N LEU A 61 -17.01 -9.41 10.18
CA LEU A 61 -15.81 -9.28 9.35
C LEU A 61 -15.75 -10.33 8.23
N GLU A 62 -16.64 -11.32 8.19
CA GLU A 62 -16.65 -12.37 7.14
C GLU A 62 -16.54 -11.85 5.68
N PRO A 63 -17.18 -10.73 5.29
CA PRO A 63 -16.99 -10.17 3.94
C PRO A 63 -15.53 -9.85 3.59
N LEU A 64 -14.70 -9.66 4.61
CA LEU A 64 -13.28 -9.37 4.49
C LEU A 64 -12.41 -10.61 4.33
N ARG A 65 -12.93 -11.84 4.47
CA ARG A 65 -12.12 -13.09 4.45
C ARG A 65 -11.61 -13.46 3.06
N ALA A 66 -12.45 -13.30 2.04
CA ALA A 66 -12.21 -13.80 0.68
C ALA A 66 -11.51 -12.85 -0.34
N PRO A 67 -11.42 -11.52 -0.16
CA PRO A 67 -10.92 -10.68 -1.24
C PRO A 67 -9.40 -10.80 -1.37
N ILE A 68 -8.97 -11.60 -2.34
CA ILE A 68 -7.59 -11.65 -2.85
C ILE A 68 -7.20 -10.29 -3.49
N PHE A 69 -8.18 -9.41 -3.78
CA PHE A 69 -7.99 -8.22 -4.63
C PHE A 69 -8.75 -6.94 -4.22
N THR A 70 -9.02 -6.66 -2.94
CA THR A 70 -9.68 -5.38 -2.56
C THR A 70 -8.74 -4.28 -2.06
N ARG A 71 -7.42 -4.42 -2.23
CA ARG A 71 -6.52 -3.26 -2.24
C ARG A 71 -6.13 -2.95 -3.69
N PRO A 72 -6.96 -2.24 -4.48
CA PRO A 72 -6.38 -1.39 -5.51
C PRO A 72 -5.45 -0.45 -4.74
N THR A 73 -4.15 -0.74 -4.76
CA THR A 73 -3.18 0.18 -4.18
C THR A 73 -3.24 1.38 -5.13
N PRO A 74 -3.76 2.55 -4.70
CA PRO A 74 -3.75 3.71 -5.58
C PRO A 74 -2.31 3.93 -6.01
N LEU A 75 -2.08 4.13 -7.29
CA LEU A 75 -0.73 4.40 -7.79
C LEU A 75 -0.24 5.67 -7.07
N ALA A 76 0.71 5.49 -6.15
CA ALA A 76 1.27 6.60 -5.40
C ALA A 76 2.11 7.45 -6.36
N VAL A 77 1.59 8.61 -6.70
CA VAL A 77 2.28 9.65 -7.50
C VAL A 77 2.56 10.85 -6.59
N GLY A 78 3.63 11.58 -6.87
CA GLY A 78 3.94 12.81 -6.16
C GLY A 78 4.51 13.86 -7.10
N ASP A 79 4.01 15.09 -6.95
CA ASP A 79 4.48 16.27 -7.66
C ASP A 79 5.08 17.26 -6.66
N ALA A 80 6.13 17.98 -7.07
CA ALA A 80 6.80 18.97 -6.26
C ALA A 80 6.46 20.39 -6.72
N ALA A 81 5.92 21.21 -5.81
CA ALA A 81 5.77 22.64 -6.03
C ALA A 81 7.06 23.35 -5.58
N VAL A 82 7.87 23.80 -6.53
CA VAL A 82 9.08 24.59 -6.27
C VAL A 82 8.79 26.04 -6.67
N ILE A 83 8.86 26.94 -5.68
CA ILE A 83 8.55 28.37 -5.86
C ILE A 83 9.80 29.18 -5.50
N ASP A 84 10.19 30.10 -6.38
CA ASP A 84 11.34 30.98 -6.14
C ASP A 84 11.01 32.20 -5.27
N GLY A 85 12.01 33.01 -4.95
CA GLY A 85 11.84 34.22 -4.13
C GLY A 85 11.00 35.33 -4.78
N GLU A 86 10.74 35.24 -6.09
CA GLU A 86 9.90 36.16 -6.85
C GLU A 86 8.46 35.65 -7.00
N GLY A 87 8.15 34.47 -6.45
CA GLY A 87 6.83 33.85 -6.51
C GLY A 87 6.53 33.08 -7.80
N ARG A 88 7.56 32.79 -8.61
CA ARG A 88 7.41 31.97 -9.83
C ARG A 88 7.51 30.48 -9.51
N MET A 89 6.86 29.63 -10.33
CA MET A 89 6.75 28.20 -10.10
C MET A 89 7.49 27.41 -11.18
N LEU A 90 8.34 26.47 -10.77
CA LEU A 90 9.02 25.55 -11.68
C LEU A 90 8.01 24.57 -12.33
N LEU A 91 8.01 24.52 -13.65
CA LEU A 91 7.23 23.56 -14.45
C LEU A 91 8.13 22.78 -15.41
N ILE A 92 7.69 21.56 -15.74
CA ILE A 92 8.25 20.73 -16.81
C ILE A 92 7.30 20.74 -18.01
N GLN A 93 7.82 20.84 -19.22
CA GLN A 93 7.06 20.58 -20.45
C GLN A 93 7.21 19.10 -20.80
N ARG A 94 6.09 18.38 -20.77
CA ARG A 94 6.08 16.93 -21.01
C ARG A 94 6.36 16.64 -22.48
N ALA A 95 7.29 15.73 -22.74
CA ALA A 95 7.62 15.31 -24.10
C ALA A 95 6.48 14.56 -24.84
N ASP A 96 5.47 14.07 -24.12
CA ASP A 96 4.39 13.25 -24.70
C ASP A 96 3.21 14.06 -25.27
N ASN A 97 3.02 15.30 -24.81
CA ASN A 97 1.89 16.13 -25.22
C ASN A 97 2.20 17.63 -25.27
N ASP A 98 3.47 18.03 -25.07
CA ASP A 98 3.95 19.41 -25.07
C ASP A 98 3.25 20.34 -24.05
N MET A 99 2.51 19.77 -23.08
CA MET A 99 1.85 20.53 -22.01
C MET A 99 2.78 20.73 -20.81
N TRP A 100 2.55 21.83 -20.08
CA TRP A 100 3.25 22.14 -18.85
C TRP A 100 2.62 21.43 -17.66
N ALA A 101 3.44 20.83 -16.80
CA ALA A 101 3.03 20.14 -15.58
C ALA A 101 4.02 20.43 -14.44
N MET A 102 3.60 20.18 -13.19
CA MET A 102 4.53 20.20 -12.07
C MET A 102 5.57 19.07 -12.21
N PRO A 103 6.82 19.28 -11.77
CA PRO A 103 7.82 18.22 -11.77
C PRO A 103 7.40 17.12 -10.79
N GLY A 104 7.29 15.88 -11.27
CA GLY A 104 6.83 14.77 -10.45
C GLY A 104 6.86 13.42 -11.16
N GLY A 105 6.27 12.41 -10.54
CA GLY A 105 6.19 11.07 -11.12
C GLY A 105 5.66 9.98 -10.20
N ALA A 106 5.49 8.79 -10.76
CA ALA A 106 5.10 7.60 -10.00
C ALA A 106 6.22 7.15 -9.07
N ARG A 107 5.85 6.79 -7.84
CA ARG A 107 6.78 6.23 -6.86
C ARG A 107 7.05 4.77 -7.20
N ASN A 108 8.31 4.46 -7.47
CA ASN A 108 8.75 3.08 -7.66
C ASN A 108 9.13 2.48 -6.29
N ALA A 109 8.75 1.24 -5.98
CA ALA A 109 8.85 0.67 -4.62
C ALA A 109 10.28 0.65 -4.01
N ASN A 110 11.32 0.84 -4.84
CA ASN A 110 12.73 0.85 -4.46
C ASN A 110 13.41 2.24 -4.58
N ARG A 111 12.70 3.30 -5.01
CA ARG A 111 13.27 4.67 -5.16
C ARG A 111 12.28 5.73 -4.66
N GLY A 112 12.79 6.77 -3.98
CA GLY A 112 11.95 7.91 -3.58
C GLY A 112 11.27 8.59 -4.78
N CYS A 113 10.22 9.38 -4.54
CA CYS A 113 9.39 9.99 -5.59
C CYS A 113 10.13 10.91 -6.58
N ALA A 114 11.39 11.25 -6.34
CA ALA A 114 12.15 12.24 -7.10
C ALA A 114 12.75 11.75 -8.43
N ALA A 115 12.60 10.48 -8.81
CA ALA A 115 13.36 9.87 -9.92
C ALA A 115 12.55 9.55 -11.19
N GLY A 116 11.35 10.13 -11.34
CA GLY A 116 10.39 9.75 -12.39
C GLY A 116 10.47 10.51 -13.72
N SER A 117 11.27 11.57 -13.85
CA SER A 117 11.35 12.33 -15.11
C SER A 117 12.15 11.55 -16.16
N SER A 118 11.47 10.93 -17.11
CA SER A 118 12.10 10.41 -18.33
C SER A 118 12.84 11.55 -19.03
N GLY A 119 14.10 11.34 -19.41
CA GLY A 119 15.07 12.37 -19.83
C GLY A 119 14.80 13.09 -21.16
N GLY A 120 13.61 13.67 -21.35
CA GLY A 120 13.24 14.48 -22.52
C GLY A 120 12.48 15.77 -22.20
N ASP A 121 12.12 16.02 -20.94
CA ASP A 121 11.30 17.17 -20.56
C ASP A 121 12.12 18.47 -20.47
N ARG A 122 11.53 19.59 -20.91
CA ARG A 122 12.14 20.94 -20.85
C ARG A 122 11.71 21.66 -19.58
N LEU A 123 12.62 22.42 -18.97
CA LEU A 123 12.38 23.14 -17.70
C LEU A 123 12.09 24.62 -17.96
N ALA A 124 11.11 25.19 -17.24
CA ALA A 124 10.87 26.63 -17.14
C ALA A 124 10.53 27.02 -15.69
N VAL A 125 10.95 28.23 -15.29
CA VAL A 125 10.69 28.86 -13.99
C VAL A 125 9.82 30.08 -14.20
#